data_AF-A0A7Y7U7T5-F1
#
_entry.id   AF-A0A7Y7U7T5-F1
#
_cell.length_a   1.000
_cell.length_b   1.000
_cell.length_c   1.000
_cell.angle_alpha   90.00
_cell.angle_beta   90.00
_cell.angle_gamma   90.00
#
_symmetry.space_group_name_H-M   'P 1'
#
loop_
_entity.id
_entity.type
_entity.pdbx_description
1 polymer ?
#
loop_
_entity_poly.entity_id
_entity_poly.type
_entity_poly.pdbx_seq_one_letter_code
_entity_poly.pdbx_strand_id
1 'polypeptide(L)'
;MTTHNQEAYRALRAYLTHLLTDPRDTALENIPAPLRASVEAFLLGKTVYHDAADRPVIYAHDLAAWAHQVVHMSGLEYPVSLATVDINSLRQAMAA
;
A
#
# COMPACT_ATOMS: atom_id res chain seq x y z
N MET A 1 12.67 -19.51 -1.84
CA MET A 1 12.49 -18.04 -1.77
C MET A 1 13.86 -17.39 -1.98
N THR A 2 14.02 -16.50 -2.97
CA THR A 2 15.31 -15.82 -3.24
C THR A 2 15.60 -14.75 -2.17
N THR A 3 16.85 -14.29 -2.07
CA THR A 3 17.23 -13.17 -1.18
C THR A 3 16.39 -11.92 -1.48
N HIS A 4 16.17 -11.62 -2.77
CA HIS A 4 15.30 -10.52 -3.18
C HIS A 4 13.87 -10.69 -2.68
N ASN A 5 13.26 -11.87 -2.84
CA ASN A 5 11.88 -12.10 -2.38
C ASN A 5 11.76 -12.00 -0.85
N GLN A 6 12.79 -12.39 -0.11
CA GLN A 6 12.82 -12.22 1.35
C GLN A 6 12.87 -10.73 1.74
N GLU A 7 13.66 -9.93 1.04
CA GLU A 7 13.76 -8.49 1.28
C GLU A 7 12.48 -7.77 0.88
N ALA A 8 11.92 -8.09 -0.30
CA ALA A 8 10.63 -7.58 -0.76
C ALA A 8 9.51 -7.89 0.23
N TYR A 9 9.45 -9.11 0.76
CA TYR A 9 8.48 -9.48 1.79
C TYR A 9 8.63 -8.64 3.05
N ARG A 10 9.87 -8.46 3.55
CA ARG A 10 10.14 -7.63 4.74
C ARG A 10 9.75 -6.17 4.51
N ALA A 11 10.09 -5.61 3.34
CA ALA A 11 9.76 -4.24 2.98
C ALA A 11 8.25 -4.04 2.87
N LEU A 12 7.53 -4.97 2.24
CA LEU A 12 6.08 -4.93 2.13
C LEU A 12 5.41 -4.99 3.51
N ARG A 13 5.85 -5.92 4.37
CA ARG A 13 5.33 -6.01 5.74
C ARG A 13 5.59 -4.74 6.55
N ALA A 14 6.77 -4.15 6.41
CA ALA A 14 7.11 -2.88 7.06
C ALA A 14 6.20 -1.74 6.58
N TYR A 15 6.00 -1.61 5.27
CA TYR A 15 5.10 -0.61 4.69
C TYR A 15 3.66 -0.77 5.19
N LEU A 16 3.10 -1.99 5.15
CA LEU A 16 1.75 -2.25 5.66
C LEU A 16 1.63 -1.95 7.16
N THR A 17 2.67 -2.25 7.94
CA THR A 17 2.70 -1.92 9.37
C THR A 17 2.75 -0.40 9.58
N HIS A 18 3.54 0.32 8.79
CA HIS A 18 3.62 1.78 8.84
C HIS A 18 2.25 2.42 8.60
N LEU A 19 1.51 1.96 7.59
CA LEU A 19 0.14 2.41 7.32
C LEU A 19 -0.84 2.16 8.46
N LEU A 20 -0.59 1.16 9.32
CA LEU A 20 -1.42 0.89 10.50
C LEU A 20 -1.04 1.77 11.70
N THR A 21 0.23 2.16 11.81
CA THR A 21 0.75 2.90 12.97
C THR A 21 0.72 4.42 12.80
N ASP A 22 0.89 4.91 11.57
CA ASP A 22 0.91 6.34 11.24
C ASP A 22 0.15 6.57 9.92
N PRO A 23 -1.18 6.36 9.91
CA PRO A 23 -1.97 6.50 8.70
C PRO A 23 -2.07 7.97 8.29
N ARG A 24 -1.78 8.24 7.01
CA ARG A 24 -1.86 9.59 6.42
C ARG A 24 -2.62 9.56 5.12
N ASP A 25 -3.28 10.67 4.84
CA ASP A 25 -3.90 10.91 3.55
C ASP A 25 -2.82 10.86 2.47
N THR A 26 -3.04 10.02 1.47
CA THR A 26 -2.01 9.70 0.49
C THR A 26 -2.63 9.78 -0.90
N ALA A 27 -1.97 10.52 -1.80
CA ALA A 27 -2.36 10.52 -3.21
C ALA A 27 -2.20 9.10 -3.78
N LEU A 28 -3.17 8.65 -4.59
CA LEU A 28 -3.18 7.31 -5.17
C LEU A 28 -1.91 7.01 -6.01
N GLU A 29 -1.34 8.05 -6.63
CA GLU A 29 -0.08 7.96 -7.37
C GLU A 29 1.13 7.63 -6.48
N ASN A 30 1.10 8.03 -5.21
CA ASN A 30 2.18 7.77 -4.24
C ASN A 30 2.13 6.33 -3.71
N ILE A 31 1.02 5.60 -3.93
CA ILE A 31 0.96 4.18 -3.62
C ILE A 31 1.89 3.43 -4.58
N PRO A 32 2.79 2.57 -4.07
CA PRO A 32 3.67 1.75 -4.89
C PRO A 32 2.90 0.99 -5.97
N ALA A 33 3.38 1.03 -7.22
CA ALA A 33 2.67 0.49 -8.37
C ALA A 33 2.18 -0.97 -8.22
N PRO A 34 2.94 -1.90 -7.61
CA PRO A 34 2.47 -3.28 -7.40
C PRO A 34 1.24 -3.38 -6.48
N LEU A 35 1.00 -2.38 -5.63
CA LEU A 35 -0.09 -2.34 -4.65
C LEU A 35 -1.29 -1.55 -5.15
N ARG A 36 -1.08 -0.63 -6.11
CA ARG A 36 -2.07 0.35 -6.56
C ARG A 36 -3.37 -0.30 -7.02
N ALA A 37 -3.29 -1.29 -7.93
CA ALA A 37 -4.48 -1.99 -8.43
C ALA A 37 -5.32 -2.62 -7.30
N SER A 38 -4.65 -3.11 -6.26
CA SER A 38 -5.31 -3.73 -5.12
C SER A 38 -5.97 -2.71 -4.19
N VAL A 39 -5.34 -1.55 -4.03
CA VAL A 39 -5.92 -0.41 -3.32
C VAL A 39 -7.12 0.14 -4.10
N GLU A 40 -7.00 0.32 -5.41
CA GLU A 40 -8.10 0.74 -6.29
C GLU A 40 -9.30 -0.22 -6.22
N ALA A 41 -9.05 -1.54 -6.23
CA ALA A 41 -10.10 -2.53 -6.05
C ALA A 41 -10.79 -2.43 -4.68
N PHE A 42 -10.04 -2.14 -3.62
CA PHE A 42 -10.60 -1.92 -2.28
C PHE A 42 -11.43 -0.63 -2.18
N LEU A 43 -11.10 0.38 -3.00
CA LEU A 43 -11.83 1.64 -3.08
C LEU A 43 -13.04 1.57 -4.02
N LEU A 44 -13.22 0.48 -4.77
CA LEU A 44 -14.37 0.33 -5.66
C LEU A 44 -15.68 0.40 -4.86
N GLY A 45 -16.58 1.31 -5.25
CA GLY A 45 -17.84 1.57 -4.55
C GLY A 45 -17.71 2.50 -3.33
N LYS A 46 -16.49 2.96 -3.01
CA LYS A 46 -16.26 4.03 -2.04
C LYS A 46 -16.21 5.39 -2.74
N THR A 47 -16.38 6.45 -1.95
CA THR A 47 -16.23 7.82 -2.46
C THR A 47 -14.76 8.10 -2.74
N VAL A 48 -14.46 8.55 -3.96
CA VAL A 48 -13.12 9.00 -4.34
C VAL A 48 -12.97 10.48 -4.01
N TYR A 49 -11.97 10.82 -3.21
CA TYR A 49 -11.67 12.19 -2.84
C TYR A 49 -10.53 12.73 -3.70
N HIS A 50 -10.46 14.04 -3.84
CA HIS A 50 -9.40 14.72 -4.58
C HIS A 50 -8.76 15.79 -3.68
N ASP A 51 -7.45 16.00 -3.82
CA ASP A 51 -6.75 17.11 -3.15
C ASP A 51 -7.01 18.45 -3.86
N ALA A 52 -6.39 19.52 -3.35
CA ALA A 52 -6.47 20.85 -3.94
C ALA A 52 -5.86 20.94 -5.36
N ALA A 53 -5.07 19.95 -5.78
CA ALA A 53 -4.50 19.83 -7.12
C ALA A 53 -5.30 18.86 -8.02
N ASP A 54 -6.50 18.47 -7.60
CA ASP A 54 -7.39 17.53 -8.30
C ASP A 54 -6.78 16.12 -8.47
N ARG A 55 -5.92 15.69 -7.55
CA ARG A 55 -5.35 14.33 -7.56
C ARG A 55 -6.19 13.41 -6.68
N PRO A 56 -6.47 12.16 -7.12
CA PRO A 56 -7.17 11.20 -6.28
C PRO A 56 -6.41 10.95 -4.97
N VAL A 57 -7.09 11.13 -3.84
CA VAL A 57 -6.56 10.92 -2.49
C VAL A 57 -7.29 9.75 -1.84
N ILE A 58 -6.50 8.95 -1.14
CA ILE A 58 -6.95 7.89 -0.25
C ILE A 58 -6.83 8.43 1.17
N TYR A 59 -7.91 8.39 1.93
CA TYR A 59 -7.86 8.80 3.33
C TYR A 59 -7.06 7.81 4.18
N ALA A 60 -6.39 8.37 5.19
CA ALA A 60 -5.66 7.65 6.22
C ALA A 60 -6.43 6.42 6.76
N HIS A 61 -7.72 6.60 7.07
CA HIS A 61 -8.56 5.54 7.63
C HIS A 61 -8.83 4.39 6.64
N ASP A 62 -9.06 4.70 5.37
CA ASP A 62 -9.27 3.71 4.32
C ASP A 62 -7.98 2.94 4.02
N LEU A 63 -6.85 3.64 4.03
CA LEU A 63 -5.53 3.05 3.81
C LEU A 63 -5.14 2.11 4.96
N ALA A 64 -5.43 2.48 6.21
CA ALA A 64 -5.27 1.62 7.37
C ALA A 64 -6.19 0.39 7.31
N ALA A 65 -7.46 0.58 6.91
CA ALA A 65 -8.41 -0.53 6.78
C ALA A 65 -7.97 -1.53 5.69
N TRP A 66 -7.49 -1.02 4.56
CA TRP A 66 -6.89 -1.84 3.51
C TRP A 66 -5.67 -2.61 4.03
N ALA A 67 -4.72 -1.93 4.68
CA ALA A 67 -3.52 -2.56 5.21
C ALA A 67 -3.86 -3.66 6.24
N HIS A 68 -4.85 -3.42 7.10
CA HIS A 68 -5.35 -4.41 8.05
C HIS A 68 -5.91 -5.64 7.33
N GLN A 69 -6.70 -5.45 6.27
CA GLN A 69 -7.23 -6.54 5.46
C GLN A 69 -6.10 -7.37 4.83
N VAL A 70 -5.06 -6.73 4.30
CA VAL A 70 -3.91 -7.45 3.72
C VAL A 70 -3.17 -8.28 4.78
N VAL A 71 -2.86 -7.68 5.93
CA VAL A 71 -2.05 -8.35 6.97
C VAL A 71 -2.81 -9.48 7.66
N HIS A 72 -4.09 -9.26 7.98
CA HIS A 72 -4.82 -10.14 8.91
C HIS A 72 -5.89 -11.01 8.24
N MET A 73 -6.46 -10.60 7.11
CA MET A 73 -7.59 -11.31 6.49
C MET A 73 -7.16 -12.10 5.25
N SER A 74 -6.47 -11.46 4.32
CA SER A 74 -6.00 -12.10 3.08
C SER A 74 -4.68 -12.86 3.26
N GLY A 75 -3.92 -12.52 4.31
CA GLY A 75 -2.57 -13.01 4.52
C GLY A 75 -1.57 -12.40 3.54
N LEU A 76 -0.28 -12.53 3.86
CA LEU A 76 0.82 -12.04 3.00
C LEU A 76 1.03 -12.90 1.73
N GLU A 77 0.14 -13.87 1.47
CA GLU A 77 -0.04 -14.53 0.16
C GLU A 77 -0.86 -13.66 -0.82
N TYR A 78 -0.85 -12.35 -0.58
CA TYR A 78 -1.43 -11.33 -1.41
C TYR A 78 -0.95 -11.51 -2.88
N PRO A 79 -1.80 -11.27 -3.90
CA PRO A 79 -1.48 -11.56 -5.31
C PRO A 79 -0.35 -10.71 -5.91
N VAL A 80 0.38 -9.98 -5.07
CA VAL A 80 1.53 -9.18 -5.45
C VAL A 80 2.73 -10.10 -5.65
N SER A 81 3.19 -10.18 -6.89
CA SER A 81 4.44 -10.85 -7.20
C SER A 81 5.59 -10.17 -6.44
N LEU A 82 6.17 -10.84 -5.46
CA LEU A 82 7.31 -10.31 -4.69
C LEU A 82 8.50 -9.95 -5.60
N ALA A 83 8.59 -10.56 -6.78
CA ALA A 83 9.61 -10.26 -7.77
C ALA A 83 9.40 -8.91 -8.49
N THR A 84 8.19 -8.33 -8.44
CA THR A 84 7.86 -7.03 -9.04
C THR A 84 7.79 -5.91 -8.00
N VAL A 85 8.05 -6.21 -6.73
CA VAL A 85 8.06 -5.23 -5.64
C VAL A 85 9.33 -4.40 -5.72
N ASP A 86 9.17 -3.11 -5.99
CA ASP A 86 10.26 -2.14 -5.83
C ASP A 86 10.42 -1.77 -4.34
N ILE A 87 11.48 -2.31 -3.75
CA ILE A 87 11.86 -2.10 -2.36
C ILE A 87 12.16 -0.62 -2.07
N ASN A 88 12.74 0.11 -3.03
CA ASN A 88 13.10 1.52 -2.84
C ASN A 88 11.85 2.40 -2.83
N SER A 89 10.91 2.15 -3.73
CA SER A 89 9.61 2.83 -3.74
C SER A 89 8.87 2.64 -2.39
N LEU A 90 8.89 1.43 -1.81
CA LEU A 90 8.29 1.18 -0.49
C LEU A 90 8.98 1.98 0.63
N ARG A 91 10.31 2.04 0.61
CA ARG A 91 11.09 2.81 1.60
C ARG A 91 10.83 4.31 1.49
N GLN A 92 10.75 4.83 0.27
CA GLN A 92 10.43 6.25 0.03
C GLN A 92 9.02 6.60 0.51
N ALA A 93 8.04 5.73 0.25
CA ALA A 93 6.66 5.94 0.71
C ALA A 93 6.53 6.00 2.23
N MET A 94 7.42 5.34 3.00
CA MET A 94 7.44 5.43 4.47
C MET A 94 8.22 6.64 5.01
N ALA A 95 8.99 7.33 4.16
CA ALA A 95 9.84 8.45 4.56
C ALA A 95 9.22 9.83 4.28
N ALA A 96 8.11 9.87 3.52
CA ALA A 96 7.34 11.06 3.19
C ALA A 96 6.33 11.43 4.29
#